data_AF-A0A506U2U1-F1
#
_entry.id   AF-A0A506U2U1-F1
#
_cell.length_a   1.000
_cell.length_b   1.000
_cell.length_c   1.000
_cell.angle_alpha   90.00
_cell.angle_beta   90.00
_cell.angle_gamma   90.00
#
_symmetry.space_group_name_H-M   'P 1'
#
loop_
_entity.id
_entity.type
_entity.pdbx_description
1 polymer ?
#
loop_
_entity_poly.entity_id
_entity_poly.type
_entity_poly.pdbx_seq_one_letter_code
_entity_poly.pdbx_strand_id
1 'polypeptide(L)'
;MHRSFSRSSRWKEARRGNWPLSILLTSLLLALPVQALAQSEAANGTGAVKTGSHPATDAIGQALRKALSYGDTSFLASVVENTRLTPKRTKLIESEAIALRPEMADKITHAIRSAQLLSSLYPAASIAPVLSAPLVSSNTQLPYPGGVKGVDESTLSEFERNYSLSAMGAATARELGFTGKGVVVGVIDSGFDMSPDGTVHPEFTGRIDSRSTSFLNWVDINMSYQTLSAAEIEEGLQQGPTDTQAVDEHGTHVTGIIAAGDNGFGMEGVAPDATILSVQAIASASGRVTLDSTSRTSVRLSDLQTCGLYALAGAGCTLAQYFEPTISAERYLAQFSDVSVVNMSFGPSVRLLAKSWDIAPTVQPYYQEEAKALRANLDAGQVLVVSAGNDGKWAPVAAENPTGIGLYPFISPANEDATNSSGNLIYNDYGTGLDFSFLSADALAEAEAADGIARGRIV
;
A
#
# COMPACT_ATOMS: atom_id res chain seq x y z
N MET A 1 -9.52 -18.17 50.34
CA MET A 1 -9.47 -19.65 50.47
C MET A 1 -8.40 -20.20 49.55
N HIS A 2 -7.50 -21.00 50.11
CA HIS A 2 -6.35 -21.65 49.47
C HIS A 2 -6.72 -22.67 48.38
N ARG A 3 -5.83 -22.84 47.38
CA ARG A 3 -5.10 -24.08 46.97
C ARG A 3 -4.75 -24.01 45.48
N SER A 4 -3.51 -23.75 45.09
CA SER A 4 -2.34 -24.66 44.96
C SER A 4 -2.43 -25.64 43.78
N PHE A 5 -1.71 -25.33 42.70
CA PHE A 5 -1.33 -26.28 41.65
C PHE A 5 -0.04 -27.01 42.08
N SER A 6 -0.08 -28.34 42.05
CA SER A 6 1.02 -29.24 42.39
C SER A 6 1.68 -29.80 41.13
N ARG A 7 3.01 -29.72 41.16
CA ARG A 7 4.07 -30.22 40.29
C ARG A 7 4.00 -31.68 39.79
N SER A 8 4.69 -31.84 38.64
CA SER A 8 5.66 -32.92 38.25
C SER A 8 5.10 -34.27 37.76
N SER A 9 5.84 -35.15 37.08
CA SER A 9 6.94 -35.15 36.09
C SER A 9 7.32 -36.63 35.88
N ARG A 10 7.86 -36.98 34.70
CA ARG A 10 8.93 -37.98 34.43
C ARG A 10 8.58 -39.10 33.43
N TRP A 11 9.69 -39.50 32.78
CA TRP A 11 10.05 -40.79 32.17
C TRP A 11 9.82 -40.89 30.66
N LYS A 12 10.75 -41.37 29.81
CA LYS A 12 12.22 -41.59 29.86
C LYS A 12 12.69 -42.08 28.45
N GLU A 13 13.93 -41.73 28.09
CA GLU A 13 14.97 -42.50 27.33
C GLU A 13 14.57 -43.41 26.14
N ALA A 14 15.01 -43.13 24.89
CA ALA A 14 16.34 -43.34 24.26
C ALA A 14 16.49 -44.68 23.51
N ARG A 15 16.95 -44.64 22.24
CA ARG A 15 17.86 -45.63 21.63
C ARG A 15 18.47 -45.13 20.29
N ARG A 16 19.77 -45.35 20.15
CA ARG A 16 20.64 -45.11 18.99
C ARG A 16 20.62 -46.30 18.01
N GLY A 17 20.97 -46.05 16.76
CA GLY A 17 21.43 -47.05 15.77
C GLY A 17 22.21 -46.37 14.64
N ASN A 18 23.39 -46.90 14.30
CA ASN A 18 24.42 -46.32 13.42
C ASN A 18 24.56 -47.15 12.12
N TRP A 19 24.77 -46.46 10.97
CA TRP A 19 25.68 -46.78 9.83
C TRP A 19 25.27 -47.84 8.77
N PRO A 20 25.89 -47.90 7.54
CA PRO A 20 26.57 -46.88 6.69
C PRO A 20 26.42 -47.05 5.13
N LEU A 21 27.08 -46.15 4.34
CA LEU A 21 27.64 -46.29 2.94
C LEU A 21 26.64 -46.61 1.77
N SER A 22 26.68 -46.07 0.54
CA SER A 22 27.80 -45.71 -0.35
C SER A 22 27.31 -45.23 -1.75
N ILE A 23 28.20 -44.55 -2.51
CA ILE A 23 28.34 -44.42 -4.00
C ILE A 23 27.49 -43.33 -4.72
N LEU A 24 28.05 -42.19 -5.15
CA LEU A 24 28.84 -41.88 -6.38
C LEU A 24 28.02 -41.90 -7.70
N LEU A 25 27.83 -40.74 -8.35
CA LEU A 25 28.22 -40.52 -9.76
C LEU A 25 28.10 -39.05 -10.20
N THR A 26 29.25 -38.52 -10.60
CA THR A 26 29.55 -37.29 -11.34
C THR A 26 29.04 -37.33 -12.79
N SER A 27 28.76 -36.18 -13.40
CA SER A 27 29.15 -35.85 -14.80
C SER A 27 29.00 -34.36 -15.10
N LEU A 28 30.02 -33.82 -15.77
CA LEU A 28 30.31 -32.42 -16.09
C LEU A 28 30.13 -32.18 -17.61
N LEU A 29 29.96 -30.89 -17.98
CA LEU A 29 30.35 -30.22 -19.25
C LEU A 29 29.52 -30.46 -20.53
N LEU A 30 29.10 -29.36 -21.18
CA LEU A 30 29.81 -28.77 -22.33
C LEU A 30 29.22 -27.41 -22.74
N ALA A 31 30.11 -26.45 -22.98
CA ALA A 31 29.86 -25.15 -23.59
C ALA A 31 30.33 -25.17 -25.05
N LEU A 32 29.66 -24.45 -25.96
CA LEU A 32 30.27 -23.92 -27.19
C LEU A 32 29.61 -22.59 -27.63
N PRO A 33 30.39 -21.63 -28.16
CA PRO A 33 29.91 -20.36 -28.71
C PRO A 33 29.76 -20.42 -30.24
N VAL A 34 28.93 -19.54 -30.84
CA VAL A 34 28.97 -19.26 -32.28
C VAL A 34 28.98 -17.74 -32.49
N GLN A 35 30.01 -17.27 -33.17
CA GLN A 35 30.17 -15.91 -33.67
C GLN A 35 29.85 -15.84 -35.17
N ALA A 36 29.29 -14.69 -35.54
CA ALA A 36 29.44 -13.95 -36.80
C ALA A 36 28.74 -14.44 -38.08
N LEU A 37 27.90 -13.55 -38.61
CA LEU A 37 28.10 -12.95 -39.93
C LEU A 37 27.39 -11.59 -39.99
N ALA A 38 28.15 -10.58 -40.40
CA ALA A 38 27.72 -9.21 -40.67
C ALA A 38 28.01 -8.89 -42.14
N GLN A 39 27.17 -8.04 -42.75
CA GLN A 39 27.37 -7.12 -43.90
C GLN A 39 25.98 -6.74 -44.43
N SER A 40 25.62 -5.54 -44.90
CA SER A 40 26.09 -4.14 -44.97
C SER A 40 24.92 -3.40 -45.70
N GLU A 41 24.53 -2.13 -45.47
CA GLU A 41 25.12 -0.84 -45.89
C GLU A 41 24.24 0.29 -45.28
N ALA A 42 24.77 1.27 -44.52
CA ALA A 42 25.19 2.64 -44.90
C ALA A 42 24.07 3.50 -45.57
N ALA A 43 23.72 4.74 -45.17
CA ALA A 43 24.37 5.88 -44.48
C ALA A 43 23.26 6.80 -43.87
N ASN A 44 23.42 7.84 -43.04
CA ASN A 44 24.50 8.79 -42.73
C ASN A 44 24.04 9.63 -41.49
N GLY A 45 24.92 10.04 -40.56
CA GLY A 45 24.58 11.07 -39.55
C GLY A 45 25.21 10.97 -38.14
N THR A 46 26.52 11.22 -38.05
CA THR A 46 27.29 11.82 -36.92
C THR A 46 26.95 11.48 -35.45
N GLY A 47 27.79 10.63 -34.84
CA GLY A 47 28.52 10.97 -33.60
C GLY A 47 27.95 10.51 -32.25
N ALA A 48 27.90 9.21 -31.98
CA ALA A 48 27.85 8.68 -30.61
C ALA A 48 28.92 7.61 -30.40
N VAL A 49 29.73 7.78 -29.36
CA VAL A 49 30.73 6.81 -28.89
C VAL A 49 29.97 5.57 -28.40
N LYS A 50 30.00 4.49 -29.19
CA LYS A 50 29.51 3.17 -28.76
C LYS A 50 30.55 2.51 -27.87
N THR A 51 30.39 2.61 -26.55
CA THR A 51 30.92 1.61 -25.63
C THR A 51 29.86 0.52 -25.47
N GLY A 52 30.22 -0.73 -25.73
CA GLY A 52 29.30 -1.87 -25.61
C GLY A 52 28.63 -1.89 -24.23
N SER A 53 27.33 -1.62 -24.21
CA SER A 53 26.53 -1.48 -23.00
C SER A 53 25.71 -2.77 -22.81
N HIS A 54 25.87 -3.39 -21.65
CA HIS A 54 25.05 -4.53 -21.21
C HIS A 54 23.60 -4.02 -21.05
N PRO A 55 22.53 -4.81 -21.28
CA PRO A 55 21.14 -4.30 -21.13
C PRO A 55 20.81 -3.61 -19.79
N ALA A 56 21.59 -3.88 -18.74
CA ALA A 56 21.48 -3.26 -17.42
C ALA A 56 22.02 -1.81 -17.31
N THR A 57 22.94 -1.38 -18.18
CA THR A 57 23.46 0.00 -18.18
C THR A 57 22.45 0.98 -18.79
N ASP A 58 21.67 0.53 -19.77
CA ASP A 58 20.63 1.36 -20.41
C ASP A 58 19.48 1.69 -19.45
N ALA A 59 19.08 0.75 -18.59
CA ALA A 59 17.97 0.93 -17.65
C ALA A 59 18.27 1.94 -16.52
N ILE A 60 19.48 1.90 -15.94
CA ILE A 60 19.87 2.84 -14.86
C ILE A 60 19.97 4.27 -15.41
N GLY A 61 20.62 4.45 -16.55
CA GLY A 61 20.71 5.76 -17.20
C GLY A 61 19.34 6.31 -17.63
N GLN A 62 18.39 5.45 -18.04
CA GLN A 62 17.01 5.86 -18.33
C GLN A 62 16.24 6.25 -17.06
N ALA A 63 16.33 5.45 -15.99
CA ALA A 63 15.70 5.74 -14.71
C ALA A 63 16.20 7.07 -14.11
N LEU A 64 17.51 7.31 -14.14
CA LEU A 64 18.10 8.55 -13.66
C LEU A 64 17.71 9.76 -14.52
N ARG A 65 17.62 9.61 -15.86
CA ARG A 65 17.11 10.67 -16.75
C ARG A 65 15.64 10.99 -16.48
N LYS A 66 14.81 9.97 -16.23
CA LYS A 66 13.40 10.15 -15.86
C LYS A 66 13.27 10.81 -14.49
N ALA A 67 14.07 10.40 -13.51
CA ALA A 67 14.10 11.05 -12.20
C ALA A 67 14.51 12.53 -12.31
N LEU A 68 15.48 12.82 -13.19
CA LEU A 68 15.95 14.17 -13.45
C LEU A 68 14.88 15.07 -14.07
N SER A 69 13.98 14.55 -14.92
CA SER A 69 12.85 15.35 -15.43
C SER A 69 11.87 15.79 -14.33
N TYR A 70 11.91 15.16 -13.16
CA TYR A 70 11.14 15.56 -11.97
C TYR A 70 11.95 16.40 -10.97
N GLY A 71 13.12 16.90 -11.38
CA GLY A 71 13.95 17.83 -10.59
C GLY A 71 15.07 17.19 -9.77
N ASP A 72 15.96 18.05 -9.24
CA ASP A 72 17.20 17.66 -8.55
C ASP A 72 16.98 16.77 -7.33
N THR A 73 15.88 16.98 -6.60
CA THR A 73 15.53 16.17 -5.42
C THR A 73 15.16 14.75 -5.82
N SER A 74 14.28 14.60 -6.83
CA SER A 74 13.86 13.31 -7.38
C SER A 74 15.04 12.53 -7.98
N PHE A 75 15.95 13.24 -8.64
CA PHE A 75 17.20 12.70 -9.15
C PHE A 75 18.09 12.14 -8.03
N LEU A 76 18.37 12.92 -6.99
CA LEU A 76 19.18 12.47 -5.86
C LEU A 76 18.52 11.32 -5.07
N ALA A 77 17.20 11.36 -4.88
CA ALA A 77 16.45 10.28 -4.25
C ALA A 77 16.58 8.97 -5.06
N SER A 78 16.51 9.06 -6.39
CA SER A 78 16.71 7.90 -7.26
C SER A 78 18.14 7.37 -7.21
N VAL A 79 19.15 8.22 -7.08
CA VAL A 79 20.54 7.80 -6.84
C VAL A 79 20.65 7.03 -5.52
N VAL A 80 20.02 7.53 -4.45
CA VAL A 80 20.00 6.85 -3.14
C VAL A 80 19.36 5.47 -3.27
N GLU A 81 18.17 5.39 -3.85
CA GLU A 81 17.38 4.18 -3.84
C GLU A 81 17.95 3.08 -4.75
N ASN A 82 18.39 3.45 -5.96
CA ASN A 82 19.06 2.50 -6.86
C ASN A 82 20.33 1.93 -6.22
N THR A 83 21.08 2.75 -5.48
CA THR A 83 22.32 2.33 -4.81
C THR A 83 22.02 1.46 -3.59
N ARG A 84 20.98 1.79 -2.83
CA ARG A 84 20.54 1.02 -1.66
C ARG A 84 20.11 -0.39 -2.05
N LEU A 85 19.28 -0.50 -3.10
CA LEU A 85 18.72 -1.76 -3.61
C LEU A 85 19.76 -2.60 -4.37
N THR A 86 20.70 -1.95 -5.06
CA THR A 86 21.73 -2.63 -5.87
C THR A 86 23.15 -2.20 -5.50
N PRO A 87 23.63 -2.44 -4.27
CA PRO A 87 24.92 -1.93 -3.79
C PRO A 87 26.11 -2.41 -4.63
N LYS A 88 26.00 -3.59 -5.26
CA LYS A 88 27.02 -4.12 -6.20
C LYS A 88 27.17 -3.26 -7.47
N ARG A 89 26.18 -2.44 -7.80
CA ARG A 89 26.17 -1.53 -8.97
C ARG A 89 26.53 -0.08 -8.63
N THR A 90 26.91 0.21 -7.39
CA THR A 90 27.21 1.58 -6.91
C THR A 90 28.09 2.39 -7.87
N LYS A 91 29.22 1.83 -8.32
CA LYS A 91 30.15 2.54 -9.21
C LYS A 91 29.51 2.93 -10.54
N LEU A 92 28.62 2.10 -11.06
CA LEU A 92 27.90 2.37 -12.30
C LEU A 92 26.86 3.48 -12.09
N ILE A 93 26.10 3.41 -11.00
CA ILE A 93 25.09 4.42 -10.66
C ILE A 93 25.76 5.78 -10.45
N GLU A 94 26.88 5.81 -9.72
CA GLU A 94 27.69 7.00 -9.49
C GLU A 94 28.23 7.58 -10.81
N SER A 95 28.79 6.74 -11.70
CA SER A 95 29.30 7.23 -12.99
C SER A 95 28.21 7.78 -13.90
N GLU A 96 27.05 7.13 -13.97
CA GLU A 96 25.91 7.57 -14.78
C GLU A 96 25.30 8.85 -14.21
N ALA A 97 25.13 8.94 -12.88
CA ALA A 97 24.60 10.12 -12.23
C ALA A 97 25.52 11.34 -12.40
N ILE A 98 26.84 11.16 -12.22
CA ILE A 98 27.82 12.25 -12.43
C ILE A 98 27.88 12.64 -13.91
N ALA A 99 27.77 11.70 -14.84
CA ALA A 99 27.70 12.02 -16.27
C ALA A 99 26.47 12.86 -16.63
N LEU A 100 25.33 12.59 -15.98
CA LEU A 100 24.10 13.36 -16.19
C LEU A 100 24.12 14.73 -15.53
N ARG A 101 24.74 14.87 -14.34
CA ARG A 101 24.79 16.12 -13.55
C ARG A 101 26.19 16.35 -12.94
N PRO A 102 27.20 16.72 -13.76
CA PRO A 102 28.58 16.88 -13.30
C PRO A 102 28.74 17.91 -12.18
N GLU A 103 27.92 18.96 -12.18
CA GLU A 103 27.91 20.02 -11.19
C GLU A 103 27.38 19.58 -9.82
N MET A 104 26.73 18.41 -9.73
CA MET A 104 26.21 17.82 -8.50
C MET A 104 27.10 16.71 -7.93
N ALA A 105 28.33 16.53 -8.42
CA ALA A 105 29.19 15.40 -8.08
C ALA A 105 29.35 15.16 -6.56
N ASP A 106 29.51 16.23 -5.77
CA ASP A 106 29.62 16.12 -4.31
C ASP A 106 28.33 15.62 -3.65
N LYS A 107 27.17 16.12 -4.10
CA LYS A 107 25.84 15.71 -3.61
C LYS A 107 25.53 14.26 -4.00
N ILE A 108 25.91 13.86 -5.21
CA ILE A 108 25.78 12.49 -5.71
C ILE A 108 26.65 11.56 -4.87
N THR A 109 27.93 11.90 -4.66
CA THR A 109 28.85 11.12 -3.82
C THR A 109 28.31 10.98 -2.39
N HIS A 110 27.72 12.04 -1.84
CA HIS A 110 27.07 12.00 -0.53
C HIS A 110 25.83 11.08 -0.53
N ALA A 111 24.96 11.18 -1.53
CA ALA A 111 23.81 10.30 -1.72
C ALA A 111 24.23 8.82 -1.82
N ILE A 112 25.29 8.53 -2.58
CA ILE A 112 25.87 7.19 -2.69
C ILE A 112 26.35 6.67 -1.34
N ARG A 113 27.09 7.48 -0.56
CA ARG A 113 27.57 7.08 0.78
C ARG A 113 26.41 6.81 1.73
N SER A 114 25.40 7.68 1.75
CA SER A 114 24.18 7.50 2.53
C SER A 114 23.46 6.21 2.12
N ALA A 115 23.36 5.93 0.82
CA ALA A 115 22.74 4.71 0.32
C ALA A 115 23.53 3.43 0.64
N GLN A 116 24.86 3.48 0.60
CA GLN A 116 25.71 2.36 1.00
C GLN A 116 25.59 2.08 2.51
N LEU A 117 25.52 3.13 3.33
CA LEU A 117 25.22 3.01 4.75
C LEU A 117 23.84 2.37 4.95
N LEU A 118 22.80 2.89 4.28
CA LEU A 118 21.45 2.31 4.32
C LEU A 118 21.43 0.86 3.85
N SER A 119 22.18 0.50 2.82
CA SER A 119 22.32 -0.87 2.33
C SER A 119 23.06 -1.79 3.32
N SER A 120 23.99 -1.25 4.11
CA SER A 120 24.68 -2.02 5.16
C SER A 120 23.81 -2.25 6.39
N LEU A 121 22.92 -1.30 6.70
CA LEU A 121 21.95 -1.39 7.79
C LEU A 121 20.73 -2.23 7.38
N TYR A 122 20.33 -2.13 6.12
CA TYR A 122 19.16 -2.77 5.52
C TYR A 122 19.53 -3.38 4.15
N PRO A 123 20.30 -4.47 4.11
CA PRO A 123 20.67 -5.12 2.85
C PRO A 123 19.42 -5.55 2.09
N ALA A 124 19.48 -5.63 0.76
CA ALA A 124 18.33 -6.03 -0.08
C ALA A 124 17.72 -7.40 0.32
N ALA A 125 18.44 -8.24 1.05
CA ALA A 125 17.95 -9.48 1.66
C ALA A 125 17.03 -9.29 2.89
N SER A 126 16.93 -8.07 3.43
CA SER A 126 15.99 -7.70 4.50
C SER A 126 14.54 -7.58 4.02
N ILE A 127 14.27 -7.84 2.73
CA ILE A 127 12.93 -7.94 2.13
C ILE A 127 12.60 -9.42 1.74
N ALA A 128 13.29 -10.40 2.34
CA ALA A 128 12.90 -11.82 2.27
C ALA A 128 12.48 -12.34 3.66
N PRO A 129 11.54 -13.30 3.75
CA PRO A 129 10.92 -13.67 5.02
C PRO A 129 11.97 -14.28 5.95
N VAL A 130 12.13 -13.69 7.13
CA VAL A 130 13.00 -14.24 8.18
C VAL A 130 12.40 -15.56 8.66
N LEU A 131 12.77 -16.66 8.02
CA LEU A 131 12.73 -17.98 8.64
C LEU A 131 14.05 -18.14 9.40
N SER A 132 13.99 -17.85 10.69
CA SER A 132 15.04 -18.10 11.69
C SER A 132 16.28 -17.20 11.58
N ALA A 133 16.17 -15.94 12.02
CA ALA A 133 17.33 -15.20 12.49
C ALA A 133 17.72 -15.68 13.90
N PRO A 134 19.01 -15.85 14.23
CA PRO A 134 19.42 -15.84 15.62
C PRO A 134 19.03 -14.47 16.21
N LEU A 135 18.64 -14.43 17.48
CA LEU A 135 18.38 -13.20 18.23
C LEU A 135 19.64 -12.32 18.22
N VAL A 136 19.79 -11.49 17.19
CA VAL A 136 20.64 -10.33 17.24
C VAL A 136 19.87 -9.34 18.10
N SER A 137 20.28 -9.22 19.36
CA SER A 137 19.95 -8.06 20.20
C SER A 137 20.49 -6.83 19.48
N SER A 138 19.66 -6.20 18.63
CA SER A 138 19.97 -4.88 18.10
C SER A 138 19.75 -3.87 19.22
N ASN A 139 20.80 -3.64 20.01
CA ASN A 139 20.92 -2.52 20.93
C ASN A 139 21.11 -1.17 20.18
N THR A 140 20.87 -1.11 18.86
CA THR A 140 20.69 0.15 18.16
C THR A 140 19.35 0.73 18.57
N GLN A 141 19.38 1.50 19.66
CA GLN A 141 18.27 2.36 20.06
C GLN A 141 17.89 3.22 18.87
N LEU A 142 16.63 3.11 18.43
CA LEU A 142 16.11 3.96 17.37
C LEU A 142 16.28 5.42 17.80
N PRO A 143 16.65 6.33 16.89
CA PRO A 143 16.85 7.74 17.24
C PRO A 143 15.54 8.46 17.62
N TYR A 144 14.41 7.76 17.50
CA TYR A 144 13.07 8.27 17.75
C TYR A 144 12.48 7.61 19.01
N PRO A 145 12.29 8.36 20.12
CA PRO A 145 11.85 7.80 21.40
C PRO A 145 10.58 6.95 21.33
N GLY A 146 9.55 7.38 20.59
CA GLY A 146 8.31 6.61 20.42
C GLY A 146 8.45 5.31 19.63
N GLY A 147 9.58 5.09 18.94
CA GLY A 147 9.88 3.83 18.27
C GLY A 147 10.50 2.79 19.21
N VAL A 148 10.89 3.18 20.42
CA VAL A 148 11.55 2.30 21.39
C VAL A 148 10.51 1.44 22.10
N LYS A 149 10.62 0.12 21.92
CA LYS A 149 9.72 -0.84 22.55
C LYS A 149 9.72 -0.68 24.08
N GLY A 150 8.54 -0.49 24.66
CA GLY A 150 8.36 -0.39 26.12
C GLY A 150 8.83 0.94 26.71
N VAL A 151 9.03 1.97 25.88
CA VAL A 151 9.19 3.35 26.37
C VAL A 151 7.97 3.72 27.22
N ASP A 152 8.22 4.45 28.30
CA ASP A 152 7.13 5.05 29.09
C ASP A 152 6.55 6.20 28.29
N GLU A 153 5.41 5.97 27.62
CA GLU A 153 4.74 6.97 26.79
C GLU A 153 4.43 8.24 27.59
N SER A 154 4.20 8.15 28.91
CA SER A 154 3.93 9.34 29.74
C SER A 154 5.10 10.32 29.80
N THR A 155 6.31 9.87 29.45
CA THR A 155 7.51 10.71 29.36
C THR A 155 7.71 11.36 27.99
N LEU A 156 6.89 11.00 27.00
CA LEU A 156 6.95 11.50 25.63
C LEU A 156 5.94 12.62 25.41
N SER A 157 6.35 13.63 24.64
CA SER A 157 5.41 14.56 24.02
C SER A 157 4.46 13.83 23.06
N GLU A 158 3.33 14.45 22.75
CA GLU A 158 2.33 13.94 21.80
C GLU A 158 2.97 13.68 20.43
N PHE A 159 3.80 14.62 19.93
CA PHE A 159 4.64 14.47 18.75
C PHE A 159 5.58 13.26 18.81
N GLU A 160 6.25 13.02 19.95
CA GLU A 160 7.21 11.92 20.08
C GLU A 160 6.57 10.54 20.19
N ARG A 161 5.31 10.46 20.65
CA ARG A 161 4.54 9.20 20.68
C ARG A 161 4.30 8.68 19.27
N ASN A 162 4.21 9.56 18.28
CA ASN A 162 4.26 9.19 16.87
C ASN A 162 5.68 9.33 16.30
N TYR A 163 6.48 8.28 16.47
CA TYR A 163 7.88 8.28 16.03
C TYR A 163 8.07 8.60 14.53
N SER A 164 7.04 8.33 13.71
CA SER A 164 7.09 8.58 12.27
C SER A 164 7.22 10.07 11.94
N LEU A 165 6.64 10.96 12.77
CA LEU A 165 6.72 12.41 12.58
C LEU A 165 8.17 12.91 12.68
N SER A 166 8.90 12.41 13.67
CA SER A 166 10.33 12.69 13.81
C SER A 166 11.12 12.11 12.65
N ALA A 167 10.80 10.87 12.25
CA ALA A 167 11.51 10.18 11.17
C ALA A 167 11.34 10.85 9.80
N MET A 168 10.18 11.45 9.54
CA MET A 168 9.90 12.16 8.29
C MET A 168 10.27 13.66 8.34
N GLY A 169 10.71 14.17 9.49
CA GLY A 169 11.05 15.59 9.66
C GLY A 169 9.83 16.52 9.68
N ALA A 170 8.67 16.04 10.16
CA ALA A 170 7.41 16.80 10.18
C ALA A 170 7.52 18.15 10.94
N ALA A 171 8.40 18.23 11.95
CA ALA A 171 8.67 19.47 12.68
C ALA A 171 9.08 20.63 11.73
N THR A 172 9.87 20.35 10.69
CA THR A 172 10.28 21.39 9.73
C THR A 172 9.09 21.94 8.95
N ALA A 173 8.15 21.08 8.53
CA ALA A 173 6.94 21.52 7.84
C ALA A 173 6.06 22.39 8.75
N ARG A 174 5.95 22.02 10.03
CA ARG A 174 5.16 22.76 11.02
C ARG A 174 5.78 24.10 11.41
N GLU A 175 7.11 24.18 11.53
CA GLU A 175 7.84 25.44 11.73
C GLU A 175 7.60 26.43 10.57
N LEU A 176 7.34 25.92 9.36
CA LEU A 176 6.93 26.71 8.21
C LEU A 176 5.42 27.01 8.16
N GLY A 177 4.65 26.53 9.14
CA GLY A 177 3.20 26.75 9.24
C GLY A 177 2.34 25.73 8.47
N PHE A 178 2.92 24.66 7.94
CA PHE A 178 2.16 23.61 7.25
C PHE A 178 1.63 22.58 8.26
N THR A 179 0.41 22.82 8.75
CA THR A 179 -0.27 21.95 9.73
C THR A 179 -1.49 21.22 9.15
N GLY A 180 -1.81 21.47 7.87
CA GLY A 180 -3.06 21.00 7.23
C GLY A 180 -4.26 21.91 7.44
N LYS A 181 -4.09 23.04 8.16
CA LYS A 181 -5.18 23.99 8.39
C LYS A 181 -5.84 24.45 7.10
N GLY A 182 -7.16 24.27 7.02
CA GLY A 182 -7.96 24.64 5.85
C GLY A 182 -7.92 23.63 4.70
N VAL A 183 -7.24 22.50 4.88
CA VAL A 183 -7.25 21.38 3.94
C VAL A 183 -8.30 20.37 4.39
N VAL A 184 -9.16 19.96 3.46
CA VAL A 184 -10.07 18.82 3.65
C VAL A 184 -9.43 17.58 3.02
N VAL A 185 -9.28 16.53 3.83
CA VAL A 185 -8.79 15.22 3.38
C VAL A 185 -9.96 14.23 3.37
N GLY A 186 -10.28 13.70 2.19
CA GLY A 186 -11.21 12.59 2.04
C GLY A 186 -10.54 11.28 2.47
N VAL A 187 -11.23 10.45 3.26
CA VAL A 187 -10.71 9.14 3.69
C VAL A 187 -11.73 8.08 3.30
N ILE A 188 -11.38 7.23 2.34
CA ILE A 188 -12.20 6.07 1.95
C ILE A 188 -11.67 4.84 2.69
N ASP A 189 -12.42 4.36 3.68
CA ASP A 189 -11.96 3.28 4.57
C ASP A 189 -13.14 2.51 5.22
N SER A 190 -12.89 1.82 6.35
CA SER A 190 -13.85 1.06 7.15
C SER A 190 -14.77 1.90 8.02
N GLY A 191 -14.68 3.23 7.91
CA GLY A 191 -15.41 4.19 8.72
C GLY A 191 -14.54 4.85 9.77
N PHE A 192 -15.15 5.71 10.56
CA PHE A 192 -14.45 6.50 11.58
C PHE A 192 -15.22 6.45 12.90
N ASP A 193 -14.52 6.64 14.01
CA ASP A 193 -15.13 6.65 15.34
C ASP A 193 -15.98 7.91 15.57
N MET A 194 -17.20 7.85 15.04
CA MET A 194 -18.25 8.85 15.16
C MET A 194 -19.61 8.18 15.28
N SER A 195 -20.49 8.77 16.08
CA SER A 195 -21.84 8.28 16.35
C SER A 195 -22.90 9.25 15.79
N PRO A 196 -24.13 8.79 15.48
CA PRO A 196 -25.19 9.63 14.96
C PRO A 196 -25.59 10.82 15.85
N ASP A 197 -25.36 10.73 17.16
CA ASP A 197 -25.59 11.82 18.11
C ASP A 197 -24.56 12.97 18.01
N GLY A 198 -23.56 12.84 17.13
CA GLY A 198 -22.49 13.81 16.93
C GLY A 198 -21.29 13.62 17.84
N THR A 199 -21.27 12.58 18.67
CA THR A 199 -20.06 12.18 19.40
C THR A 199 -19.01 11.71 18.40
N VAL A 200 -17.78 12.21 18.55
CA VAL A 200 -16.63 11.83 17.72
C VAL A 200 -15.43 11.52 18.61
N HIS A 201 -14.47 10.77 18.09
CA HIS A 201 -13.20 10.55 18.76
C HIS A 201 -12.58 11.90 19.20
N PRO A 202 -12.12 12.04 20.47
CA PRO A 202 -11.66 13.32 21.01
C PRO A 202 -10.60 14.03 20.17
N GLU A 203 -9.71 13.23 19.54
CA GLU A 203 -8.69 13.69 18.60
C GLU A 203 -9.22 14.48 17.40
N PHE A 204 -10.52 14.49 17.13
CA PHE A 204 -11.11 15.11 15.94
C PHE A 204 -12.25 16.07 16.27
N THR A 205 -12.37 16.50 17.53
CA THR A 205 -13.39 17.44 17.97
C THR A 205 -13.40 18.70 17.09
N GLY A 206 -14.52 18.92 16.38
CA GLY A 206 -14.69 20.07 15.49
C GLY A 206 -13.93 19.99 14.15
N ARG A 207 -13.34 18.84 13.81
CA ARG A 207 -12.56 18.63 12.57
C ARG A 207 -13.05 17.47 11.71
N ILE A 208 -14.25 16.94 11.99
CA ILE A 208 -14.96 16.03 11.10
C ILE A 208 -15.90 16.85 10.22
N ASP A 209 -15.76 16.70 8.91
CA ASP A 209 -16.62 17.33 7.93
C ASP A 209 -18.02 16.72 7.99
N SER A 210 -19.05 17.55 7.97
CA SER A 210 -20.45 17.11 8.03
C SER A 210 -20.91 16.33 6.80
N ARG A 211 -20.13 16.34 5.71
CA ARG A 211 -20.33 15.51 4.52
C ARG A 211 -19.90 14.05 4.72
N SER A 212 -19.27 13.72 5.86
CA SER A 212 -18.88 12.34 6.15
C SER A 212 -20.09 11.40 6.07
N THR A 213 -19.90 10.23 5.46
CA THR A 213 -21.00 9.34 5.07
C THR A 213 -20.59 7.86 5.03
N SER A 214 -21.54 6.97 4.76
CA SER A 214 -21.31 5.55 4.55
C SER A 214 -22.07 5.04 3.32
N PHE A 215 -21.39 4.24 2.51
CA PHE A 215 -21.97 3.44 1.42
C PHE A 215 -22.21 1.99 1.84
N LEU A 216 -22.11 1.69 3.13
CA LEU A 216 -22.32 0.38 3.71
C LEU A 216 -23.50 0.39 4.69
N ASN A 217 -24.05 -0.79 4.96
CA ASN A 217 -24.97 -0.98 6.07
C ASN A 217 -24.15 -1.01 7.37
N TRP A 218 -24.68 -0.41 8.43
CA TRP A 218 -24.13 -0.64 9.76
C TRP A 218 -24.43 -2.07 10.21
N VAL A 219 -23.58 -2.65 11.06
CA VAL A 219 -23.75 -4.01 11.59
C VAL A 219 -23.31 -4.04 13.04
N ASP A 220 -24.16 -4.53 13.94
CA ASP A 220 -23.80 -4.83 15.32
C ASP A 220 -22.84 -6.03 15.36
N ILE A 221 -21.59 -5.77 15.72
CA ILE A 221 -20.55 -6.79 15.83
C ILE A 221 -20.84 -7.81 16.96
N ASN A 222 -21.73 -7.50 17.90
CA ASN A 222 -22.15 -8.43 18.95
C ASN A 222 -23.04 -9.57 18.43
N MET A 223 -23.58 -9.45 17.20
CA MET A 223 -24.22 -10.57 16.50
C MET A 223 -23.24 -11.69 16.13
N SER A 224 -21.93 -11.43 16.18
CA SER A 224 -20.92 -12.41 15.86
C SER A 224 -21.04 -13.65 16.75
N TYR A 225 -21.04 -14.81 16.09
CA TYR A 225 -21.21 -16.15 16.66
C TYR A 225 -22.56 -16.42 17.34
N GLN A 226 -23.55 -15.55 17.15
CA GLN A 226 -24.92 -15.78 17.62
C GLN A 226 -25.72 -16.61 16.62
N THR A 227 -26.79 -17.25 17.11
CA THR A 227 -27.87 -17.81 16.29
C THR A 227 -29.10 -16.94 16.47
N LEU A 228 -29.50 -16.23 15.42
CA LEU A 228 -30.52 -15.17 15.46
C LEU A 228 -31.57 -15.38 14.37
N SER A 229 -32.80 -15.01 14.64
CA SER A 229 -33.86 -14.89 13.63
C SER A 229 -33.54 -13.80 12.60
N ALA A 230 -34.23 -13.81 11.45
CA ALA A 230 -34.03 -12.77 10.44
C ALA A 230 -34.38 -11.35 10.97
N ALA A 231 -35.37 -11.26 11.86
CA ALA A 231 -35.77 -9.99 12.47
C ALA A 231 -34.71 -9.45 13.44
N GLU A 232 -34.09 -10.32 14.25
CA GLU A 232 -32.97 -9.93 15.12
C GLU A 232 -31.74 -9.51 14.31
N ILE A 233 -31.48 -10.15 13.16
CA ILE A 233 -30.42 -9.72 12.25
C ILE A 233 -30.74 -8.35 11.64
N GLU A 234 -31.99 -8.12 11.21
CA GLU A 234 -32.44 -6.83 10.68
C GLU A 234 -32.32 -5.70 11.71
N GLU A 235 -32.65 -5.97 12.98
CA GLU A 235 -32.43 -5.03 14.09
C GLU A 235 -30.95 -4.73 14.26
N GLY A 236 -30.07 -5.73 14.17
CA GLY A 236 -28.63 -5.56 14.22
C GLY A 236 -28.02 -4.85 13.01
N LEU A 237 -28.81 -4.44 12.00
CA LEU A 237 -28.37 -3.54 10.93
C LEU A 237 -28.73 -2.07 11.19
N GLN A 238 -29.43 -1.77 12.28
CA GLN A 238 -29.80 -0.42 12.66
C GLN A 238 -28.77 0.16 13.64
N GLN A 239 -28.04 1.18 13.20
CA GLN A 239 -27.10 1.89 14.06
C GLN A 239 -27.85 2.64 15.17
N GLY A 240 -27.52 2.37 16.43
CA GLY A 240 -28.03 3.13 17.56
C GLY A 240 -27.45 4.56 17.59
N PRO A 241 -28.10 5.49 18.31
CA PRO A 241 -27.68 6.90 18.32
C PRO A 241 -26.29 7.13 18.90
N THR A 242 -25.84 6.26 19.81
CA THR A 242 -24.52 6.31 20.44
C THR A 242 -23.53 5.32 19.83
N ASP A 243 -24.00 4.44 18.94
CA ASP A 243 -23.14 3.42 18.35
C ASP A 243 -22.21 4.07 17.33
N THR A 244 -20.93 3.76 17.44
CA THR A 244 -19.93 4.26 16.52
C THR A 244 -20.11 3.65 15.13
N GLN A 245 -19.84 4.44 14.09
CA GLN A 245 -19.81 3.96 12.70
C GLN A 245 -18.66 2.96 12.49
N ALA A 246 -17.56 3.14 13.21
CA ALA A 246 -16.39 2.28 13.16
C ALA A 246 -16.68 0.92 13.82
N VAL A 247 -16.95 -0.09 12.97
CA VAL A 247 -17.12 -1.49 13.41
C VAL A 247 -15.79 -2.25 13.55
N ASP A 248 -14.68 -1.59 13.19
CA ASP A 248 -13.30 -1.97 13.50
C ASP A 248 -12.46 -0.71 13.82
N GLU A 249 -11.14 -0.87 14.02
CA GLU A 249 -10.24 0.25 14.31
C GLU A 249 -9.52 0.86 13.08
N HIS A 250 -9.63 0.26 11.89
CA HIS A 250 -8.72 0.54 10.77
C HIS A 250 -8.87 1.98 10.24
N GLY A 251 -10.07 2.40 9.87
CA GLY A 251 -10.30 3.74 9.34
C GLY A 251 -10.06 4.85 10.37
N THR A 252 -10.37 4.61 11.65
CA THR A 252 -10.01 5.53 12.75
C THR A 252 -8.50 5.64 12.91
N HIS A 253 -7.77 4.53 12.84
CA HIS A 253 -6.31 4.51 12.92
C HIS A 253 -5.66 5.23 11.73
N VAL A 254 -6.13 4.98 10.51
CA VAL A 254 -5.70 5.70 9.29
C VAL A 254 -5.93 7.20 9.43
N THR A 255 -7.12 7.59 9.89
CA THR A 255 -7.49 8.98 10.12
C THR A 255 -6.59 9.63 11.19
N GLY A 256 -6.23 8.89 12.24
CA GLY A 256 -5.26 9.29 13.26
C GLY A 256 -3.88 9.65 12.71
N ILE A 257 -3.33 8.80 11.82
CA ILE A 257 -2.06 9.06 11.14
C ILE A 257 -2.10 10.39 10.37
N ILE A 258 -3.22 10.66 9.70
CA ILE A 258 -3.40 11.86 8.89
C ILE A 258 -3.51 13.10 9.78
N ALA A 259 -4.45 13.12 10.73
CA ALA A 259 -4.86 14.36 11.39
C ALA A 259 -5.34 14.20 12.84
N ALA A 260 -4.81 13.24 13.61
CA ALA A 260 -4.95 13.33 15.07
C ALA A 260 -4.41 14.69 15.54
N GLY A 261 -5.04 15.25 16.57
CA GLY A 261 -4.83 16.66 16.93
C GLY A 261 -3.44 16.94 17.47
N ASP A 262 -3.17 18.21 17.71
CA ASP A 262 -2.17 18.66 18.68
C ASP A 262 -2.97 19.29 19.81
N ASN A 263 -3.44 18.46 20.75
CA ASN A 263 -4.47 18.83 21.72
C ASN A 263 -4.16 18.41 23.16
N GLY A 264 -2.97 17.86 23.41
CA GLY A 264 -2.49 17.37 24.70
C GLY A 264 -3.03 15.98 25.08
N PHE A 265 -3.65 15.26 24.15
CA PHE A 265 -4.21 13.93 24.33
C PHE A 265 -3.61 12.97 23.29
N GLY A 266 -3.51 11.69 23.63
CA GLY A 266 -3.12 10.65 22.66
C GLY A 266 -1.79 10.91 21.92
N MET A 267 -1.90 11.15 20.61
CA MET A 267 -0.79 11.27 19.66
C MET A 267 -1.17 12.21 18.51
N GLU A 268 -0.16 12.72 17.79
CA GLU A 268 -0.40 13.70 16.72
C GLU A 268 -0.33 13.09 15.31
N GLY A 269 -1.22 13.56 14.44
CA GLY A 269 -1.17 13.28 13.01
C GLY A 269 -0.07 14.08 12.29
N VAL A 270 0.15 13.74 11.02
CA VAL A 270 1.05 14.51 10.14
C VAL A 270 0.52 15.93 9.94
N ALA A 271 -0.79 16.08 9.78
CA ALA A 271 -1.51 17.31 9.50
C ALA A 271 -2.58 17.56 10.59
N PRO A 272 -2.18 17.94 11.83
CA PRO A 272 -3.08 17.97 12.99
C PRO A 272 -4.23 18.97 12.89
N ASP A 273 -4.13 19.98 12.02
CA ASP A 273 -5.18 20.98 11.80
C ASP A 273 -6.07 20.69 10.58
N ALA A 274 -5.86 19.56 9.89
CA ALA A 274 -6.70 19.19 8.75
C ALA A 274 -8.12 18.79 9.18
N THR A 275 -9.07 19.00 8.27
CA THR A 275 -10.44 18.52 8.40
C THR A 275 -10.58 17.19 7.66
N ILE A 276 -11.24 16.22 8.28
CA ILE A 276 -11.43 14.88 7.70
C ILE A 276 -12.85 14.74 7.19
N LEU A 277 -12.99 14.33 5.93
CA LEU A 277 -14.24 13.88 5.34
C LEU A 277 -14.17 12.35 5.24
N SER A 278 -14.78 11.65 6.20
CA SER A 278 -14.76 10.19 6.27
C SER A 278 -15.84 9.59 5.37
N VAL A 279 -15.48 8.64 4.50
CA VAL A 279 -16.39 7.91 3.63
C VAL A 279 -16.20 6.41 3.87
N GLN A 280 -17.12 5.80 4.60
CA GLN A 280 -17.09 4.36 4.85
C GLN A 280 -17.51 3.61 3.58
N ALA A 281 -16.59 2.83 3.02
CA ALA A 281 -16.81 2.03 1.81
C ALA A 281 -16.14 0.65 1.85
N ILE A 282 -15.32 0.38 2.87
CA ILE A 282 -14.62 -0.90 3.03
C ILE A 282 -15.29 -1.72 4.12
N ALA A 283 -15.91 -2.83 3.75
CA ALA A 283 -16.54 -3.71 4.73
C ALA A 283 -15.48 -4.45 5.54
N SER A 284 -15.60 -4.40 6.85
CA SER A 284 -14.59 -4.91 7.78
C SER A 284 -15.15 -5.54 9.05
N ALA A 285 -16.49 -5.56 9.20
CA ALA A 285 -17.16 -6.24 10.28
C ALA A 285 -16.72 -7.72 10.34
N SER A 286 -16.07 -8.07 11.45
CA SER A 286 -15.46 -9.38 11.63
C SER A 286 -16.43 -10.37 12.26
N GLY A 287 -16.33 -11.64 11.85
CA GLY A 287 -17.15 -12.73 12.38
C GLY A 287 -18.32 -13.12 11.48
N ARG A 288 -19.21 -13.95 12.03
CA ARG A 288 -20.35 -14.53 11.30
C ARG A 288 -21.56 -14.66 12.21
N VAL A 289 -22.75 -14.47 11.67
CA VAL A 289 -24.02 -14.78 12.35
C VAL A 289 -24.64 -16.02 11.71
N THR A 290 -25.35 -16.82 12.51
CA THR A 290 -26.12 -17.97 12.02
C THR A 290 -27.61 -17.61 12.01
N LEU A 291 -28.25 -17.70 10.85
CA LEU A 291 -29.69 -17.53 10.75
C LEU A 291 -30.40 -18.74 11.39
N ASP A 292 -31.26 -18.48 12.38
CA ASP A 292 -32.13 -19.47 12.99
C ASP A 292 -33.23 -19.90 12.01
N SER A 293 -32.90 -20.89 11.20
CA SER A 293 -33.73 -21.43 10.13
C SER A 293 -33.38 -22.90 9.92
N THR A 294 -34.24 -23.62 9.20
CA THR A 294 -34.01 -25.04 8.90
C THR A 294 -32.69 -25.29 8.16
N SER A 295 -32.20 -24.32 7.35
CA SER A 295 -30.93 -24.43 6.63
C SER A 295 -29.71 -24.01 7.47
N ARG A 296 -29.90 -23.36 8.63
CA ARG A 296 -28.84 -22.81 9.50
C ARG A 296 -27.75 -22.07 8.74
N THR A 297 -28.17 -21.21 7.80
CA THR A 297 -27.25 -20.47 6.93
C THR A 297 -26.36 -19.55 7.79
N SER A 298 -25.04 -19.66 7.61
CA SER A 298 -24.07 -18.79 8.28
C SER A 298 -23.56 -17.73 7.30
N VAL A 299 -23.64 -16.47 7.70
CA VAL A 299 -23.33 -15.29 6.87
C VAL A 299 -22.24 -14.48 7.54
N ARG A 300 -21.27 -13.96 6.78
CA ARG A 300 -20.23 -13.08 7.34
C ARG A 300 -20.85 -11.72 7.67
N LEU A 301 -20.42 -11.10 8.76
CA LEU A 301 -20.87 -9.76 9.09
C LEU A 301 -20.47 -8.75 8.01
N SER A 302 -19.30 -8.90 7.39
CA SER A 302 -18.91 -8.07 6.23
C SER A 302 -19.80 -8.24 4.99
N ASP A 303 -20.43 -9.40 4.78
CA ASP A 303 -21.41 -9.58 3.71
C ASP A 303 -22.71 -8.82 4.03
N LEU A 304 -23.15 -8.84 5.30
CA LEU A 304 -24.29 -8.02 5.76
C LEU A 304 -23.97 -6.53 5.64
N GLN A 305 -22.75 -6.12 5.97
CA GLN A 305 -22.29 -4.73 5.82
C GLN A 305 -22.39 -4.29 4.35
N THR A 306 -21.99 -5.16 3.43
CA THR A 306 -21.96 -4.87 1.99
C THR A 306 -23.34 -4.92 1.33
N CYS A 307 -24.12 -5.99 1.55
CA CYS A 307 -25.36 -6.22 0.81
C CYS A 307 -26.63 -6.33 1.69
N GLY A 308 -26.55 -6.01 2.99
CA GLY A 308 -27.67 -6.02 3.91
C GLY A 308 -28.34 -7.40 3.98
N LEU A 309 -29.66 -7.42 4.12
CA LEU A 309 -30.43 -8.66 4.23
C LEU A 309 -30.37 -9.55 2.98
N TYR A 310 -29.92 -9.04 1.81
CA TYR A 310 -29.68 -9.90 0.64
C TYR A 310 -28.63 -10.97 0.92
N ALA A 311 -27.70 -10.73 1.85
CA ALA A 311 -26.73 -11.73 2.28
C ALA A 311 -27.40 -13.00 2.88
N LEU A 312 -28.63 -12.89 3.36
CA LEU A 312 -29.40 -14.01 3.93
C LEU A 312 -30.06 -14.91 2.87
N ALA A 313 -30.17 -14.45 1.61
CA ALA A 313 -30.95 -15.11 0.56
C ALA A 313 -30.29 -16.38 -0.03
N GLY A 314 -29.20 -16.88 0.56
CA GLY A 314 -28.53 -18.13 0.16
C GLY A 314 -27.64 -18.03 -1.09
N ALA A 315 -27.75 -16.96 -1.89
CA ALA A 315 -26.87 -16.66 -3.02
C ALA A 315 -25.67 -15.77 -2.65
N GLY A 316 -25.66 -15.18 -1.46
CA GLY A 316 -24.65 -14.21 -1.02
C GLY A 316 -24.73 -12.88 -1.78
N CYS A 317 -23.73 -12.01 -1.58
CA CYS A 317 -23.61 -10.77 -2.35
C CYS A 317 -23.06 -11.05 -3.75
N THR A 318 -23.55 -10.33 -4.75
CA THR A 318 -23.01 -10.34 -6.12
C THR A 318 -21.69 -9.58 -6.19
N LEU A 319 -20.86 -9.86 -7.21
CA LEU A 319 -19.62 -9.10 -7.43
C LEU A 319 -19.88 -7.59 -7.52
N ALA A 320 -20.93 -7.18 -8.24
CA ALA A 320 -21.30 -5.77 -8.33
C ALA A 320 -21.46 -5.12 -6.95
N GLN A 321 -22.20 -5.77 -6.04
CA GLN A 321 -22.43 -5.24 -4.69
C GLN A 321 -21.14 -5.06 -3.86
N TYR A 322 -20.09 -5.84 -4.12
CA TYR A 322 -18.80 -5.65 -3.43
C TYR A 322 -18.01 -4.43 -3.93
N PHE A 323 -18.15 -4.09 -5.21
CA PHE A 323 -17.43 -2.97 -5.83
C PHE A 323 -18.20 -1.65 -5.76
N GLU A 324 -19.53 -1.69 -5.74
CA GLU A 324 -20.38 -0.50 -5.70
C GLU A 324 -20.01 0.49 -4.58
N PRO A 325 -19.69 0.07 -3.32
CA PRO A 325 -19.34 1.02 -2.26
C PRO A 325 -18.09 1.86 -2.56
N THR A 326 -16.99 1.25 -3.05
CA THR A 326 -15.75 1.99 -3.34
C THR A 326 -15.93 2.93 -4.52
N ILE A 327 -16.55 2.45 -5.60
CA ILE A 327 -16.88 3.26 -6.79
C ILE A 327 -17.81 4.42 -6.41
N SER A 328 -18.78 4.18 -5.53
CA SER A 328 -19.69 5.23 -5.05
C SER A 328 -18.98 6.27 -4.19
N ALA A 329 -18.06 5.83 -3.31
CA ALA A 329 -17.24 6.73 -2.49
C ALA A 329 -16.33 7.61 -3.35
N GLU A 330 -15.68 7.04 -4.36
CA GLU A 330 -14.87 7.77 -5.32
C GLU A 330 -15.69 8.80 -6.10
N ARG A 331 -16.85 8.41 -6.62
CA ARG A 331 -17.76 9.33 -7.32
C ARG A 331 -18.32 10.41 -6.40
N TYR A 332 -18.51 10.10 -5.12
CA TYR A 332 -18.97 11.04 -4.12
C TYR A 332 -17.91 12.11 -3.86
N LEU A 333 -16.67 11.71 -3.58
CA LEU A 333 -15.58 12.65 -3.29
C LEU A 333 -15.21 13.51 -4.51
N ALA A 334 -15.28 12.97 -5.73
CA ALA A 334 -15.02 13.72 -6.96
C ALA A 334 -15.94 14.94 -7.16
N GLN A 335 -17.08 15.02 -6.46
CA GLN A 335 -18.00 16.16 -6.53
C GLN A 335 -17.53 17.38 -5.74
N PHE A 336 -16.51 17.22 -4.90
CA PHE A 336 -16.05 18.25 -3.97
C PHE A 336 -14.68 18.79 -4.38
N SER A 337 -14.66 19.91 -5.09
CA SER A 337 -13.42 20.58 -5.50
C SER A 337 -12.60 21.15 -4.35
N ASP A 338 -13.19 21.27 -3.15
CA ASP A 338 -12.50 21.70 -1.93
C ASP A 338 -11.77 20.56 -1.21
N VAL A 339 -12.12 19.30 -1.50
CA VAL A 339 -11.34 18.14 -1.06
C VAL A 339 -10.07 18.09 -1.90
N SER A 340 -8.92 18.27 -1.26
CA SER A 340 -7.64 18.39 -1.98
C SER A 340 -6.92 17.05 -2.14
N VAL A 341 -7.08 16.18 -1.14
CA VAL A 341 -6.40 14.88 -1.04
C VAL A 341 -7.43 13.83 -0.66
N VAL A 342 -7.36 12.67 -1.30
CA VAL A 342 -8.16 11.50 -0.94
C VAL A 342 -7.21 10.35 -0.59
N ASN A 343 -7.30 9.87 0.65
CA ASN A 343 -6.57 8.69 1.11
C ASN A 343 -7.40 7.43 0.88
N MET A 344 -6.76 6.41 0.29
CA MET A 344 -7.34 5.11 0.00
C MET A 344 -6.43 3.99 0.53
N SER A 345 -6.66 3.58 1.77
CA SER A 345 -5.86 2.55 2.46
C SER A 345 -6.42 1.14 2.25
N PHE A 346 -6.80 0.82 1.02
CA PHE A 346 -7.33 -0.49 0.64
C PHE A 346 -6.76 -0.95 -0.71
N GLY A 347 -6.93 -2.23 -1.01
CA GLY A 347 -6.50 -2.81 -2.28
C GLY A 347 -6.82 -4.29 -2.36
N PRO A 348 -6.71 -4.89 -3.55
CA PRO A 348 -6.92 -6.31 -3.73
C PRO A 348 -5.78 -7.11 -3.10
N SER A 349 -6.11 -8.25 -2.51
CA SER A 349 -5.10 -9.22 -2.09
C SER A 349 -4.76 -10.18 -3.24
N VAL A 350 -3.51 -10.62 -3.31
CA VAL A 350 -3.11 -11.69 -4.22
C VAL A 350 -3.10 -13.05 -3.53
N ARG A 351 -3.12 -14.12 -4.33
CA ARG A 351 -3.06 -15.48 -3.81
C ARG A 351 -1.70 -15.75 -3.15
N LEU A 352 -1.67 -16.69 -2.21
CA LEU A 352 -0.44 -17.24 -1.64
C LEU A 352 0.50 -17.70 -2.77
N LEU A 353 1.76 -17.24 -2.73
CA LEU A 353 2.80 -17.48 -3.72
C LEU A 353 2.51 -16.97 -5.13
N ALA A 354 1.57 -16.02 -5.29
CA ALA A 354 1.35 -15.36 -6.55
C ALA A 354 2.65 -14.68 -7.05
N LYS A 355 2.84 -14.73 -8.37
CA LYS A 355 3.98 -14.11 -9.06
C LYS A 355 3.58 -12.92 -9.92
N SER A 356 2.27 -12.71 -10.07
CA SER A 356 1.63 -11.69 -10.89
C SER A 356 0.32 -11.29 -10.20
N TRP A 357 -0.18 -10.09 -10.46
CA TRP A 357 -1.56 -9.75 -10.13
C TRP A 357 -2.50 -10.18 -11.26
N ASP A 358 -3.24 -11.27 -11.03
CA ASP A 358 -4.20 -11.80 -12.00
C ASP A 358 -5.53 -11.03 -11.94
N ILE A 359 -5.90 -10.38 -13.04
CA ILE A 359 -7.13 -9.58 -13.18
C ILE A 359 -8.13 -10.39 -14.02
N ALA A 360 -8.86 -11.29 -13.35
CA ALA A 360 -9.78 -12.19 -14.03
C ALA A 360 -10.85 -11.43 -14.85
N PRO A 361 -11.24 -11.90 -16.05
CA PRO A 361 -12.25 -11.22 -16.88
C PRO A 361 -13.57 -10.92 -16.18
N THR A 362 -13.94 -11.72 -15.18
CA THR A 362 -15.17 -11.54 -14.39
C THR A 362 -15.15 -10.29 -13.50
N VAL A 363 -13.97 -9.75 -13.15
CA VAL A 363 -13.83 -8.55 -12.31
C VAL A 363 -13.43 -7.30 -13.09
N GLN A 364 -12.92 -7.46 -14.32
CA GLN A 364 -12.45 -6.35 -15.15
C GLN A 364 -13.49 -5.23 -15.38
N PRO A 365 -14.78 -5.51 -15.62
CA PRO A 365 -15.77 -4.43 -15.77
C PRO A 365 -15.87 -3.52 -14.55
N TYR A 366 -15.68 -4.06 -13.34
CA TYR A 366 -15.75 -3.28 -12.10
C TYR A 366 -14.51 -2.43 -11.90
N TYR A 367 -13.31 -2.97 -12.17
CA TYR A 367 -12.09 -2.17 -12.17
C TYR A 367 -12.10 -1.09 -13.24
N GLN A 368 -12.76 -1.33 -14.38
CA GLN A 368 -12.95 -0.29 -15.40
C GLN A 368 -13.88 0.83 -14.94
N GLU A 369 -14.94 0.51 -14.19
CA GLU A 369 -15.81 1.52 -13.58
C GLU A 369 -15.13 2.28 -12.45
N GLU A 370 -14.32 1.62 -11.62
CA GLU A 370 -13.49 2.23 -10.58
C GLU A 370 -12.44 3.16 -11.23
N ALA A 371 -11.74 2.72 -12.27
CA ALA A 371 -10.80 3.57 -13.01
C ALA A 371 -11.46 4.85 -13.56
N LYS A 372 -12.72 4.78 -14.03
CA LYS A 372 -13.48 5.97 -14.45
C LYS A 372 -13.86 6.88 -13.27
N ALA A 373 -14.23 6.31 -12.13
CA ALA A 373 -14.52 7.09 -10.93
C ALA A 373 -13.27 7.80 -10.40
N LEU A 374 -12.13 7.12 -10.36
CA LEU A 374 -10.83 7.71 -10.05
C LEU A 374 -10.48 8.84 -11.01
N ARG A 375 -10.72 8.68 -12.33
CA ARG A 375 -10.50 9.75 -13.30
C ARG A 375 -11.30 11.01 -12.97
N ALA A 376 -12.53 10.87 -12.51
CA ALA A 376 -13.34 12.01 -12.09
C ALA A 376 -12.72 12.76 -10.89
N ASN A 377 -12.13 12.04 -9.93
CA ASN A 377 -11.40 12.67 -8.82
C ASN A 377 -10.16 13.44 -9.33
N LEU A 378 -9.40 12.85 -10.26
CA LEU A 378 -8.24 13.51 -10.87
C LEU A 378 -8.66 14.76 -11.67
N ASP A 379 -9.75 14.69 -12.43
CA ASP A 379 -10.30 15.84 -13.16
C ASP A 379 -10.80 16.94 -12.19
N ALA A 380 -11.22 16.58 -10.97
CA ALA A 380 -11.56 17.52 -9.90
C ALA A 380 -10.33 18.13 -9.19
N GLY A 381 -9.10 17.78 -9.62
CA GLY A 381 -7.86 18.30 -9.05
C GLY A 381 -7.36 17.55 -7.81
N GLN A 382 -7.96 16.41 -7.46
CA GLN A 382 -7.68 15.71 -6.20
C GLN A 382 -6.47 14.79 -6.29
N VAL A 383 -5.56 14.87 -5.33
CA VAL A 383 -4.46 13.92 -5.21
C VAL A 383 -4.95 12.66 -4.52
N LEU A 384 -4.85 11.52 -5.19
CA LEU A 384 -5.24 10.21 -4.67
C LEU A 384 -4.01 9.54 -4.10
N VAL A 385 -3.97 9.35 -2.78
CA VAL A 385 -2.87 8.69 -2.07
C VAL A 385 -3.30 7.27 -1.74
N VAL A 386 -2.61 6.29 -2.31
CA VAL A 386 -3.08 4.90 -2.28
C VAL A 386 -2.04 3.95 -1.69
N SER A 387 -2.52 2.91 -1.00
CA SER A 387 -1.62 1.89 -0.44
C SER A 387 -1.17 0.88 -1.51
N ALA A 388 0.11 0.49 -1.51
CA ALA A 388 0.67 -0.44 -2.50
C ALA A 388 0.27 -1.92 -2.30
N GLY A 389 -0.29 -2.27 -1.14
CA GLY A 389 -0.56 -3.65 -0.73
C GLY A 389 0.50 -4.21 0.25
N ASN A 390 0.15 -5.30 0.94
CA ASN A 390 0.95 -5.87 2.05
C ASN A 390 1.36 -7.33 1.80
N ASP A 391 1.37 -7.78 0.54
CA ASP A 391 1.52 -9.19 0.17
C ASP A 391 2.95 -9.73 0.25
N GLY A 392 3.95 -8.88 0.54
CA GLY A 392 5.38 -9.21 0.45
C GLY A 392 5.82 -10.45 1.24
N LYS A 393 5.11 -10.80 2.32
CA LYS A 393 5.41 -12.02 3.10
C LYS A 393 5.00 -13.31 2.39
N TRP A 394 3.86 -13.32 1.69
CA TRP A 394 3.27 -14.54 1.11
C TRP A 394 3.31 -14.59 -0.42
N ALA A 395 3.45 -13.45 -1.09
CA ALA A 395 3.60 -13.33 -2.53
C ALA A 395 4.72 -12.31 -2.88
N PRO A 396 5.97 -12.57 -2.46
CA PRO A 396 7.07 -11.60 -2.56
C PRO A 396 7.37 -11.16 -4.00
N VAL A 397 7.13 -12.02 -4.99
CA VAL A 397 7.39 -11.71 -6.41
C VAL A 397 6.30 -10.79 -6.98
N ALA A 398 5.02 -11.05 -6.67
CA ALA A 398 3.94 -10.15 -7.07
C ALA A 398 4.05 -8.78 -6.38
N ALA A 399 4.41 -8.79 -5.09
CA ALA A 399 4.53 -7.59 -4.25
C ALA A 399 5.74 -6.69 -4.59
N GLU A 400 6.55 -7.03 -5.60
CA GLU A 400 7.55 -6.10 -6.15
C GLU A 400 6.91 -4.86 -6.79
N ASN A 401 5.63 -4.95 -7.13
CA ASN A 401 4.83 -3.87 -7.72
C ASN A 401 3.54 -3.69 -6.89
N PRO A 402 2.93 -2.49 -6.91
CA PRO A 402 1.63 -2.30 -6.27
C PRO A 402 0.55 -3.16 -6.96
N THR A 403 -0.53 -3.43 -6.24
CA THR A 403 -1.76 -4.00 -6.78
C THR A 403 -2.90 -2.98 -6.71
N GLY A 404 -3.98 -3.20 -7.46
CA GLY A 404 -5.13 -2.29 -7.44
C GLY A 404 -4.79 -0.90 -7.97
N ILE A 405 -5.36 0.13 -7.33
CA ILE A 405 -5.36 1.52 -7.80
C ILE A 405 -3.94 2.05 -8.09
N GLY A 406 -2.96 1.68 -7.27
CA GLY A 406 -1.57 2.09 -7.45
C GLY A 406 -0.94 1.61 -8.77
N LEU A 407 -1.49 0.55 -9.38
CA LEU A 407 -1.05 0.04 -10.68
C LEU A 407 -1.90 0.54 -11.86
N TYR A 408 -3.09 1.12 -11.63
CA TYR A 408 -4.02 1.48 -12.72
C TYR A 408 -3.40 2.38 -13.79
N PRO A 409 -2.61 3.43 -13.48
CA PRO A 409 -1.96 4.26 -14.49
C PRO A 409 -1.05 3.50 -15.47
N PHE A 410 -0.65 2.28 -15.13
CA PHE A 410 0.25 1.44 -15.91
C PHE A 410 -0.46 0.29 -16.63
N ILE A 411 -1.74 0.04 -16.36
CA ILE A 411 -2.53 -0.99 -17.07
C ILE A 411 -2.88 -0.47 -18.46
N SER A 412 -2.24 -1.02 -19.48
CA SER A 412 -2.49 -0.69 -20.88
C SER A 412 -1.94 -1.78 -21.81
N PRO A 413 -2.42 -1.89 -23.06
CA PRO A 413 -1.83 -2.82 -24.04
C PRO A 413 -0.32 -2.63 -24.24
N ALA A 414 0.19 -1.41 -24.08
CA ALA A 414 1.62 -1.13 -24.20
C ALA A 414 2.50 -1.77 -23.10
N ASN A 415 1.90 -2.13 -21.96
CA ASN A 415 2.58 -2.72 -20.81
C ASN A 415 2.17 -4.18 -20.55
N GLU A 416 1.39 -4.81 -21.44
CA GLU A 416 0.84 -6.16 -21.22
C GLU A 416 1.94 -7.23 -21.06
N ASP A 417 3.10 -7.02 -21.70
CA ASP A 417 4.27 -7.91 -21.61
C ASP A 417 5.28 -7.48 -20.53
N ALA A 418 4.97 -6.47 -19.71
CA ALA A 418 5.89 -5.97 -18.69
C ALA A 418 6.10 -7.01 -17.58
N THR A 419 7.36 -7.31 -17.27
CA THR A 419 7.71 -8.33 -16.27
C THR A 419 8.40 -7.76 -15.04
N ASN A 420 8.17 -8.39 -13.89
CA ASN A 420 8.91 -8.15 -12.65
C ASN A 420 10.33 -8.73 -12.67
N SER A 421 11.06 -8.61 -11.56
CA SER A 421 12.47 -9.02 -11.48
C SER A 421 12.71 -10.52 -11.72
N SER A 422 11.65 -11.33 -11.55
CA SER A 422 11.66 -12.77 -11.74
C SER A 422 11.15 -13.21 -13.12
N GLY A 423 10.91 -12.27 -14.04
CA GLY A 423 10.44 -12.56 -15.41
C GLY A 423 8.98 -12.99 -15.50
N ASN A 424 8.16 -12.75 -14.48
CA ASN A 424 6.71 -12.99 -14.53
C ASN A 424 6.01 -11.66 -14.85
N LEU A 425 4.84 -11.73 -15.48
CA LEU A 425 4.04 -10.53 -15.77
C LEU A 425 3.76 -9.75 -14.48
N ILE A 426 3.79 -8.42 -14.56
CA ILE A 426 3.43 -7.56 -13.42
C ILE A 426 1.93 -7.72 -13.11
N TYR A 427 1.09 -7.62 -14.15
CA TYR A 427 -0.32 -7.96 -14.11
C TYR A 427 -0.67 -8.88 -15.28
N ASN A 428 -1.73 -9.68 -15.12
CA ASN A 428 -2.23 -10.57 -16.15
C ASN A 428 -3.73 -10.33 -16.32
N ASP A 429 -4.09 -9.66 -17.41
CA ASP A 429 -5.48 -9.39 -17.81
C ASP A 429 -6.07 -10.52 -18.68
N TYR A 430 -5.33 -11.61 -18.90
CA TYR A 430 -5.70 -12.73 -19.77
C TYR A 430 -5.83 -12.34 -21.26
N GLY A 431 -5.11 -11.29 -21.70
CA GLY A 431 -5.09 -10.84 -23.10
C GLY A 431 -6.39 -10.17 -23.53
N THR A 432 -7.14 -9.60 -22.59
CA THR A 432 -8.37 -8.86 -22.89
C THR A 432 -8.08 -7.47 -23.45
N GLY A 433 -6.85 -6.96 -23.29
CA GLY A 433 -6.46 -5.62 -23.70
C GLY A 433 -7.01 -4.56 -22.75
N LEU A 434 -7.00 -4.86 -21.45
CA LEU A 434 -7.48 -3.94 -20.42
C LEU A 434 -6.67 -2.64 -20.47
N ASP A 435 -7.36 -1.51 -20.56
CA ASP A 435 -6.72 -0.21 -20.77
C ASP A 435 -7.25 0.86 -19.82
N PHE A 436 -6.40 1.25 -18.88
CA PHE A 436 -6.58 2.35 -17.94
C PHE A 436 -5.57 3.48 -18.19
N SER A 437 -4.93 3.53 -19.37
CA SER A 437 -3.93 4.54 -19.72
C SER A 437 -4.45 5.98 -19.66
N PHE A 438 -5.77 6.19 -19.68
CA PHE A 438 -6.39 7.49 -19.40
C PHE A 438 -6.15 8.01 -17.97
N LEU A 439 -5.62 7.19 -17.06
CA LEU A 439 -5.15 7.60 -15.73
C LEU A 439 -3.65 7.91 -15.69
N SER A 440 -2.93 7.68 -16.79
CA SER A 440 -1.48 7.91 -16.86
C SER A 440 -1.13 9.39 -16.72
N ALA A 441 0.08 9.66 -16.23
CA ALA A 441 0.60 11.03 -16.13
C ALA A 441 0.60 11.75 -17.48
N ASP A 442 0.88 11.04 -18.58
CA ASP A 442 0.90 11.60 -19.93
C ASP A 442 -0.52 11.97 -20.40
N ALA A 443 -1.51 11.10 -20.17
CA ALA A 443 -2.91 11.38 -20.52
C ALA A 443 -3.50 12.54 -19.69
N LEU A 444 -3.09 12.67 -18.43
CA LEU A 444 -3.48 13.80 -17.59
C LEU A 444 -2.82 15.10 -18.07
N ALA A 445 -1.53 15.06 -18.42
CA ALA A 445 -0.80 16.21 -18.96
C ALA A 445 -1.34 16.67 -20.31
N GLU A 446 -1.74 15.73 -21.19
CA GLU A 446 -2.40 16.05 -22.46
C GLU A 446 -3.74 16.75 -22.21
N ALA A 447 -4.55 16.24 -21.28
CA ALA A 447 -5.82 16.86 -20.92
C ALA A 447 -5.62 18.26 -20.31
N GLU A 448 -4.63 18.44 -19.42
CA GLU A 448 -4.23 19.73 -18.86
C GLU A 448 -3.80 20.72 -19.94
N ALA A 449 -3.03 20.27 -20.94
CA ALA A 449 -2.62 21.11 -22.06
C ALA A 449 -3.80 21.50 -22.98
N ALA A 450 -4.82 20.64 -23.07
CA ALA A 450 -5.98 20.86 -23.93
C ALA A 450 -6.96 21.90 -23.35
N ASP A 451 -7.19 21.91 -22.04
CA ASP A 451 -8.19 22.78 -21.40
C ASP A 451 -7.63 23.77 -20.35
N GLY A 452 -6.37 23.65 -19.96
CA GLY A 452 -5.73 24.51 -18.96
C GLY A 452 -6.15 24.22 -17.52
N ILE A 453 -6.86 23.12 -17.26
CA ILE A 453 -7.32 22.73 -15.92
C ILE A 453 -6.30 21.77 -15.32
N ALA A 454 -5.66 22.18 -14.21
CA ALA A 454 -4.75 21.33 -13.45
C ALA A 454 -5.50 20.13 -12.87
N ARG A 455 -4.93 18.92 -13.02
CA ARG A 455 -5.52 17.68 -12.56
C ARG A 455 -4.73 17.09 -11.42
N GLY A 456 -5.40 16.28 -10.63
CA GLY A 456 -4.81 15.47 -9.57
C GLY A 456 -3.85 14.40 -10.10
N ARG A 457 -3.27 13.63 -9.19
CA ARG A 457 -2.40 12.47 -9.51
C ARG A 457 -2.68 11.33 -8.54
N ILE A 458 -2.45 10.10 -8.99
CA ILE A 458 -2.36 8.92 -8.12
C ILE A 458 -0.92 8.83 -7.62
N VAL A 459 -0.75 8.73 -6.29
CA VAL A 459 0.53 8.67 -5.57
C VAL A 459 0.64 7.39 -4.79
#